data_AF-A0A2V8PX31-F1
#
_entry.id   AF-A0A2V8PX31-F1
#
_cell.length_a   1.000
_cell.length_b   1.000
_cell.length_c   1.000
_cell.angle_alpha   90.00
_cell.angle_beta   90.00
_cell.angle_gamma   90.00
#
_symmetry.space_group_name_H-M   'P 1'
#
loop_
_entity.id
_entity.type
_entity.pdbx_description
1 polymer ?
#
loop_
_entity_poly.entity_id
_entity_poly.type
_entity_poly.pdbx_seq_one_letter_code
_entity_poly.pdbx_strand_id
1 'polypeptide(L)'
;MALEGRRSLFISYNGMLEALGQTQVIPYLRELAKRGVNVTLLSFEKPRAYSEAGREECRQLREKLTTSGIEWHWLPYHQSPSLPATAYDVLAGRRYAKQLVEQNRIELVHSRGHIPGAIALPLKKHAPVKTIFDLRGLMAEEYVDAEHWRKGGLPYRITKTTERRIFATTDAVVTLTERIWPIINKWDGLRDRSVHHS
;
A
#
# COMPACT_ATOMS: atom_id res chain seq x y z
N MET A 1 13.13 11.38 -19.84
CA MET A 1 13.48 11.68 -18.40
C MET A 1 13.72 10.37 -17.65
N ALA A 2 14.49 10.34 -16.55
CA ALA A 2 14.93 9.09 -15.88
C ALA A 2 13.81 8.14 -15.40
N LEU A 3 12.57 8.62 -15.30
CA LEU A 3 11.40 7.86 -14.86
C LEU A 3 10.45 7.45 -16.00
N GLU A 4 10.71 7.92 -17.22
CA GLU A 4 9.82 7.74 -18.35
C GLU A 4 9.70 6.26 -18.75
N GLY A 5 8.46 5.80 -18.91
CA GLY A 5 8.14 4.42 -19.26
C GLY A 5 8.22 3.41 -18.11
N ARG A 6 8.69 3.82 -16.92
CA ARG A 6 8.73 2.95 -15.73
C ARG A 6 7.32 2.55 -15.32
N ARG A 7 7.15 1.28 -14.96
CA ARG A 7 5.84 0.70 -14.59
C ARG A 7 5.78 0.43 -13.10
N SER A 8 4.84 1.07 -12.41
CA SER A 8 4.72 1.05 -10.96
C SER A 8 3.33 0.60 -10.52
N LEU A 9 3.27 -0.28 -9.51
CA LEU A 9 2.04 -0.62 -8.81
C LEU A 9 2.00 0.13 -7.48
N PHE A 10 1.01 0.99 -7.29
CA PHE A 10 0.72 1.63 -6.01
C PHE A 10 -0.41 0.88 -5.30
N ILE A 11 -0.19 0.47 -4.04
CA ILE A 11 -1.19 -0.27 -3.25
C ILE A 11 -1.60 0.58 -2.05
N SER A 12 -2.90 0.85 -1.92
CA SER A 12 -3.52 1.60 -0.83
C SER A 12 -4.65 0.79 -0.20
N TYR A 13 -4.70 0.73 1.14
CA TYR A 13 -5.85 0.15 1.84
C TYR A 13 -7.01 1.14 2.05
N ASN A 14 -6.79 2.42 1.76
CA ASN A 14 -7.85 3.42 1.69
C ASN A 14 -8.52 3.38 0.31
N GLY A 15 -9.83 3.63 0.28
CA GLY A 15 -10.60 3.78 -0.94
C GLY A 15 -10.34 5.12 -1.63
N MET A 16 -10.44 5.13 -2.95
CA MET A 16 -10.24 6.31 -3.79
C MET A 16 -11.47 7.19 -3.85
N LEU A 17 -12.66 6.69 -3.48
CA LEU A 17 -13.83 7.56 -3.25
C LEU A 17 -13.77 8.28 -1.90
N GLU A 18 -12.86 7.89 -1.00
CA GLU A 18 -12.73 8.51 0.31
C GLU A 18 -11.88 9.79 0.27
N ALA A 19 -12.09 10.68 1.25
CA ALA A 19 -11.39 11.96 1.33
C ALA A 19 -9.86 11.82 1.26
N LEU A 20 -9.29 10.80 1.92
CA LEU A 20 -7.83 10.58 1.93
C LEU A 20 -7.31 10.14 0.54
N GLY A 21 -8.07 9.31 -0.17
CA GLY A 21 -7.75 8.92 -1.53
C GLY A 21 -7.74 10.13 -2.47
N GLN A 22 -8.78 10.95 -2.39
CA GLN A 22 -8.95 12.16 -3.20
C GLN A 22 -7.89 13.24 -2.93
N THR A 23 -7.53 13.47 -1.67
CA THR A 23 -6.67 14.59 -1.27
C THR A 23 -5.18 14.25 -1.23
N GLN A 24 -4.81 12.97 -1.06
CA GLN A 24 -3.40 12.58 -0.90
C GLN A 24 -2.93 11.61 -1.97
N VAL A 25 -3.68 10.53 -2.22
CA VAL A 25 -3.21 9.45 -3.11
C VAL A 25 -3.29 9.87 -4.57
N ILE A 26 -4.45 10.33 -5.04
CA ILE A 26 -4.66 10.67 -6.45
C ILE A 26 -3.74 11.81 -6.92
N PRO A 27 -3.59 12.93 -6.18
CA PRO A 27 -2.68 14.01 -6.60
C PRO A 27 -1.22 13.55 -6.72
N TYR A 28 -0.75 12.74 -5.76
CA TYR A 28 0.59 12.16 -5.79
C TYR A 28 0.81 11.30 -7.04
N LEU A 29 -0.12 10.40 -7.35
CA LEU A 29 -0.01 9.51 -8.50
C LEU A 29 -0.11 10.25 -9.83
N ARG A 30 -0.94 11.30 -9.91
CA ARG A 30 -0.99 12.18 -11.08
C ARG A 30 0.34 12.84 -11.34
N GLU A 31 1.04 13.26 -10.30
CA GLU A 31 2.34 13.89 -10.46
C GLU A 31 3.42 12.91 -10.91
N LEU A 32 3.35 11.65 -10.48
CA LEU A 32 4.19 10.58 -11.04
C LEU A 32 3.87 10.32 -12.51
N ALA A 33 2.59 10.25 -12.86
CA ALA A 33 2.15 10.01 -14.22
C ALA A 33 2.61 11.13 -15.18
N LYS A 34 2.52 12.40 -14.77
CA LYS A 34 3.07 13.54 -15.54
C LYS A 34 4.57 13.45 -15.78
N ARG A 35 5.32 12.77 -14.90
CA ARG A 35 6.76 12.51 -15.05
C ARG A 35 7.05 11.29 -15.94
N GLY A 36 6.02 10.70 -16.55
CA GLY A 36 6.13 9.58 -17.49
C GLY A 36 6.08 8.20 -16.85
N VAL A 37 5.72 8.10 -15.56
CA VAL A 37 5.53 6.80 -14.89
C VAL A 37 4.17 6.22 -15.28
N ASN A 38 4.16 4.97 -15.74
CA ASN A 38 2.94 4.21 -15.96
C ASN A 38 2.47 3.65 -14.61
N VAL A 39 1.41 4.25 -14.07
CA VAL A 39 0.91 3.92 -12.72
C VAL A 39 -0.27 2.95 -12.83
N THR A 40 -0.14 1.79 -12.20
CA THR A 40 -1.25 0.92 -11.83
C THR A 40 -1.58 1.16 -10.35
N LEU A 41 -2.82 1.42 -10.02
CA LEU A 41 -3.31 1.67 -8.66
C LEU A 41 -4.22 0.53 -8.23
N LEU A 42 -3.94 -0.06 -7.07
CA LEU A 42 -4.82 -1.01 -6.38
C LEU A 42 -5.30 -0.39 -5.06
N SER A 43 -6.62 -0.17 -4.94
CA SER A 43 -7.27 0.31 -3.71
C SER A 43 -8.23 -0.72 -3.09
N PHE A 44 -8.68 -0.44 -1.87
CA PHE A 44 -9.75 -1.19 -1.20
C PHE A 44 -10.93 -0.25 -0.94
N GLU A 45 -12.04 -0.46 -1.65
CA GLU A 45 -13.21 0.41 -1.57
C GLU A 45 -14.23 -0.09 -0.54
N LYS A 46 -14.82 0.85 0.19
CA LYS A 46 -15.89 0.59 1.16
C LYS A 46 -17.21 0.19 0.48
N PRO A 47 -18.17 -0.42 1.21
CA PRO A 47 -19.45 -0.86 0.65
C PRO A 47 -20.21 0.20 -0.17
N ARG A 48 -20.08 1.50 0.15
CA ARG A 48 -20.67 2.61 -0.62
C ARG A 48 -20.31 2.52 -2.11
N ALA A 49 -19.06 2.17 -2.44
CA ALA A 49 -18.58 2.07 -3.82
C ALA A 49 -19.28 0.98 -4.65
N TYR A 50 -19.97 0.04 -3.98
CA TYR A 50 -20.68 -1.06 -4.62
C TYR A 50 -22.19 -0.84 -4.72
N SER A 51 -22.71 0.28 -4.17
CA SER A 51 -24.07 0.75 -4.45
C SER A 51 -24.20 1.21 -5.91
N GLU A 52 -25.42 1.39 -6.41
CA GLU A 52 -25.62 1.90 -7.78
C GLU A 52 -24.96 3.26 -8.00
N ALA A 53 -25.20 4.22 -7.10
CA ALA A 53 -24.56 5.53 -7.14
C ALA A 53 -23.03 5.44 -6.98
N GLY A 54 -22.53 4.56 -6.10
CA GLY A 54 -21.09 4.37 -5.91
C GLY A 54 -20.40 3.73 -7.12
N ARG A 55 -21.07 2.83 -7.84
CA ARG A 55 -20.54 2.25 -9.08
C ARG A 55 -20.41 3.31 -10.17
N GLU A 56 -21.36 4.25 -10.22
CA GLU A 56 -21.30 5.40 -11.12
C GLU A 56 -20.14 6.34 -10.74
N GLU A 57 -19.96 6.66 -9.46
CA GLU A 57 -18.80 7.43 -8.98
C GLU A 57 -17.47 6.74 -9.33
N CYS A 58 -17.37 5.43 -9.14
CA CYS A 58 -16.20 4.63 -9.53
C CYS A 58 -15.93 4.70 -11.03
N ARG A 59 -16.98 4.63 -11.87
CA ARG A 59 -16.84 4.72 -13.33
C ARG A 59 -16.28 6.07 -13.75
N GLN A 60 -16.89 7.15 -13.25
CA GLN A 60 -16.44 8.52 -13.52
C GLN A 60 -15.00 8.76 -13.04
N LEU A 61 -14.66 8.24 -11.86
CA LEU A 61 -13.30 8.37 -11.33
C LEU A 61 -12.29 7.56 -12.14
N ARG A 62 -12.64 6.33 -12.56
CA ARG A 62 -11.80 5.52 -13.44
C ARG A 62 -11.52 6.26 -14.75
N GLU A 63 -12.53 6.83 -15.40
CA GLU A 63 -12.34 7.62 -16.62
C GLU A 63 -11.35 8.78 -16.40
N LYS A 64 -11.50 9.55 -15.31
CA LYS A 64 -10.58 10.65 -14.96
C LYS A 64 -9.15 10.16 -14.70
N LEU A 65 -8.99 9.02 -14.05
CA LEU A 65 -7.67 8.42 -13.75
C LEU A 65 -7.01 7.90 -15.02
N THR A 66 -7.76 7.22 -15.90
CA THR A 66 -7.27 6.74 -17.19
C THR A 66 -6.77 7.89 -18.05
N THR A 67 -7.51 9.00 -18.15
CA THR A 67 -7.06 10.22 -18.85
C THR A 67 -5.80 10.82 -18.24
N SER A 68 -5.55 10.58 -16.95
CA SER A 68 -4.32 11.00 -16.27
C SER A 68 -3.16 9.98 -16.41
N GLY A 69 -3.31 8.92 -17.19
CA GLY A 69 -2.31 7.85 -17.34
C GLY A 69 -2.24 6.89 -16.14
N ILE A 70 -3.32 6.80 -15.35
CA ILE A 70 -3.40 5.94 -14.16
C ILE A 70 -4.43 4.84 -14.40
N GLU A 71 -3.99 3.60 -14.38
CA GLU A 71 -4.84 2.41 -14.45
C GLU A 71 -5.32 2.05 -13.04
N TRP A 72 -6.63 2.11 -12.79
CA TRP A 72 -7.19 1.89 -11.45
C TRP A 72 -8.00 0.61 -11.32
N HIS A 73 -7.56 -0.22 -10.37
CA HIS A 73 -8.19 -1.44 -9.90
C HIS A 73 -8.57 -1.32 -8.42
N TRP A 74 -9.63 -1.99 -8.02
CA TRP A 74 -10.04 -2.00 -6.61
C TRP A 74 -10.65 -3.32 -6.16
N LEU A 75 -10.51 -3.59 -4.87
CA LEU A 75 -11.12 -4.72 -4.17
C LEU A 75 -12.06 -4.23 -3.06
N PRO A 76 -12.99 -5.06 -2.57
CA PRO A 76 -13.85 -4.67 -1.45
C PRO A 76 -13.05 -4.62 -0.15
N TYR A 77 -13.26 -3.56 0.64
CA TYR A 77 -12.77 -3.44 2.01
C TYR A 77 -13.71 -4.17 2.99
N HIS A 78 -13.15 -4.97 3.89
CA HIS A 78 -13.90 -5.64 4.95
C HIS A 78 -13.52 -5.10 6.33
N GLN A 79 -14.52 -4.62 7.09
CA GLN A 79 -14.30 -4.04 8.41
C GLN A 79 -14.43 -5.06 9.56
N SER A 80 -15.33 -6.03 9.43
CA SER A 80 -15.72 -6.92 10.52
C SER A 80 -15.93 -8.36 10.03
N PRO A 81 -15.52 -9.38 10.82
CA PRO A 81 -14.74 -9.28 12.05
C PRO A 81 -13.29 -8.84 11.77
N SER A 82 -12.73 -7.93 12.57
CA SER A 82 -11.47 -7.20 12.30
C SER A 82 -10.33 -8.05 11.71
N LEU A 83 -9.75 -8.99 12.47
CA LEU A 83 -8.57 -9.73 12.02
C LEU A 83 -8.85 -10.68 10.85
N PRO A 84 -9.93 -11.49 10.86
CA PRO A 84 -10.26 -12.32 9.70
C PRO A 84 -10.54 -11.50 8.43
N ALA A 85 -11.22 -10.36 8.57
CA ALA A 85 -11.49 -9.45 7.46
C ALA A 85 -10.19 -8.90 6.85
N THR A 86 -9.28 -8.39 7.68
CA THR A 86 -7.97 -7.93 7.21
C THR A 86 -7.15 -9.06 6.59
N ALA A 87 -7.17 -10.27 7.16
CA ALA A 87 -6.48 -11.41 6.58
C ALA A 87 -7.04 -11.79 5.20
N TYR A 88 -8.37 -11.77 5.05
CA TYR A 88 -9.03 -12.00 3.77
C TYR A 88 -8.62 -10.94 2.74
N ASP A 89 -8.67 -9.66 3.10
CA ASP A 89 -8.27 -8.55 2.24
C ASP A 89 -6.80 -8.66 1.80
N VAL A 90 -5.90 -9.03 2.71
CA VAL A 90 -4.48 -9.27 2.38
C VAL A 90 -4.34 -10.44 1.39
N LEU A 91 -5.07 -11.53 1.57
CA LEU A 91 -5.00 -12.68 0.68
C LEU A 91 -5.59 -12.38 -0.71
N ALA A 92 -6.70 -11.66 -0.78
CA ALA A 92 -7.28 -11.20 -2.03
C ALA A 92 -6.34 -10.23 -2.75
N GLY A 93 -5.83 -9.23 -2.01
CA GLY A 93 -4.86 -8.25 -2.49
C GLY A 93 -3.58 -8.89 -3.01
N ARG A 94 -3.03 -9.91 -2.34
CA ARG A 94 -1.83 -10.63 -2.79
C ARG A 94 -2.04 -11.29 -4.15
N ARG A 95 -3.15 -12.00 -4.31
CA ARG A 95 -3.47 -12.70 -5.57
C ARG A 95 -3.60 -11.69 -6.71
N TYR A 96 -4.33 -10.61 -6.47
CA TYR A 96 -4.60 -9.63 -7.51
C TYR A 96 -3.38 -8.76 -7.83
N ALA A 97 -2.62 -8.32 -6.81
CA ALA A 97 -1.36 -7.60 -7.02
C ALA A 97 -0.35 -8.46 -7.79
N LYS A 98 -0.26 -9.77 -7.51
CA LYS A 98 0.58 -10.68 -8.29
C LYS A 98 0.17 -10.70 -9.76
N GLN A 99 -1.12 -10.86 -10.03
CA GLN A 99 -1.66 -10.82 -11.39
C GLN A 99 -1.31 -9.51 -12.10
N LEU A 100 -1.50 -8.36 -11.44
CA LEU A 100 -1.17 -7.04 -12.01
C LEU A 100 0.33 -6.89 -12.28
N VAL A 101 1.19 -7.37 -11.38
CA VAL A 101 2.65 -7.34 -11.57
C VAL A 101 3.06 -8.10 -12.83
N GLU A 102 2.48 -9.28 -13.05
CA GLU A 102 2.75 -10.12 -14.22
C GLU A 102 2.19 -9.51 -15.50
N GLN A 103 0.91 -9.11 -15.49
CA GLN A 103 0.21 -8.57 -16.68
C GLN A 103 0.83 -7.26 -17.16
N ASN A 104 1.13 -6.35 -16.23
CA ASN A 104 1.61 -5.01 -16.55
C ASN A 104 3.13 -4.92 -16.51
N ARG A 105 3.86 -6.03 -16.31
CA ARG A 105 5.33 -6.06 -16.22
C ARG A 105 5.86 -4.98 -15.27
N ILE A 106 5.25 -4.91 -14.09
CA ILE A 106 5.57 -3.91 -13.07
C ILE A 106 7.00 -4.11 -12.61
N GLU A 107 7.73 -3.01 -12.44
CA GLU A 107 9.13 -3.01 -11.98
C GLU A 107 9.26 -2.50 -10.54
N LEU A 108 8.28 -1.73 -10.08
CA LEU A 108 8.28 -1.07 -8.77
C LEU A 108 6.92 -1.23 -8.09
N VAL A 109 6.89 -1.61 -6.81
CA VAL A 109 5.67 -1.64 -6.00
C VAL A 109 5.80 -0.66 -4.85
N HIS A 110 4.95 0.36 -4.81
CA HIS A 110 4.84 1.31 -3.70
C HIS A 110 3.68 0.88 -2.81
N SER A 111 4.01 0.45 -1.59
CA SER A 111 3.04 -0.01 -0.59
C SER A 111 2.85 1.05 0.50
N ARG A 112 1.64 1.62 0.60
CA ARG A 112 1.33 2.68 1.57
C ARG A 112 0.69 2.11 2.85
N GLY A 113 1.50 1.95 3.89
CA GLY A 113 1.10 1.40 5.20
C GLY A 113 1.25 -0.13 5.31
N HIS A 114 1.05 -0.65 6.53
CA HIS A 114 1.35 -2.04 6.88
C HIS A 114 0.55 -3.08 6.10
N ILE A 115 -0.74 -2.84 5.87
CA ILE A 115 -1.60 -3.79 5.14
C ILE A 115 -1.17 -3.89 3.66
N PRO A 116 -0.98 -2.78 2.91
CA PRO A 116 -0.35 -2.85 1.60
C PRO A 116 1.06 -3.44 1.60
N GLY A 117 1.87 -3.16 2.63
CA GLY A 117 3.19 -3.79 2.78
C GLY A 117 3.08 -5.31 2.91
N ALA A 118 2.10 -5.80 3.65
CA ALA A 118 1.82 -7.23 3.79
C ALA A 118 1.33 -7.87 2.49
N ILE A 119 0.60 -7.11 1.65
CA ILE A 119 0.19 -7.50 0.30
C ILE A 119 1.40 -7.58 -0.64
N ALA A 120 2.31 -6.61 -0.58
CA ALA A 120 3.47 -6.53 -1.45
C ALA A 120 4.59 -7.52 -1.09
N LEU A 121 4.69 -7.92 0.19
CA LEU A 121 5.75 -8.77 0.71
C LEU A 121 6.09 -10.02 -0.13
N PRO A 122 5.12 -10.85 -0.58
CA PRO A 122 5.44 -12.02 -1.40
C PRO A 122 5.82 -11.68 -2.85
N LEU A 123 5.53 -10.49 -3.37
CA LEU A 123 5.70 -10.17 -4.80
C LEU A 123 7.16 -10.26 -5.25
N LYS A 124 8.11 -9.85 -4.38
CA LYS A 124 9.55 -9.97 -4.65
C LYS A 124 10.05 -11.40 -4.82
N LYS A 125 9.32 -12.39 -4.31
CA LYS A 125 9.67 -13.81 -4.48
C LYS A 125 9.23 -14.36 -5.83
N HIS A 126 8.35 -13.65 -6.54
CA HIS A 126 7.72 -14.13 -7.76
C HIS A 126 8.11 -13.32 -9.00
N ALA A 127 8.52 -12.06 -8.82
CA ALA A 127 8.95 -11.18 -9.89
C ALA A 127 10.14 -10.32 -9.43
N PRO A 128 11.02 -9.88 -10.36
CA PRO A 128 12.15 -9.00 -10.05
C PRO A 128 11.69 -7.55 -9.82
N VAL A 129 10.78 -7.35 -8.87
CA VAL A 129 10.26 -6.02 -8.51
C VAL A 129 11.07 -5.37 -7.41
N LYS A 130 11.28 -4.07 -7.54
CA LYS A 130 11.69 -3.21 -6.43
C LYS A 130 10.47 -2.84 -5.60
N THR A 131 10.65 -2.65 -4.30
CA THR A 131 9.55 -2.28 -3.39
C THR A 131 9.89 -1.04 -2.58
N ILE A 132 8.91 -0.16 -2.44
CA ILE A 132 8.94 0.99 -1.54
C ILE A 132 7.90 0.75 -0.45
N PHE A 133 8.31 0.91 0.80
CA PHE A 133 7.42 0.88 1.95
C PHE A 133 7.20 2.29 2.47
N ASP A 134 6.00 2.81 2.27
CA ASP A 134 5.58 4.13 2.76
C ASP A 134 4.91 3.96 4.12
N LEU A 135 5.67 4.28 5.16
CA LEU A 135 5.31 4.17 6.55
C LEU A 135 4.39 5.34 6.95
N ARG A 136 3.13 5.03 7.22
CA ARG A 136 2.07 6.02 7.54
C ARG A 136 1.76 6.18 9.03
N GLY A 137 2.33 5.35 9.89
CA GLY A 137 2.04 5.28 11.31
C GLY A 137 2.69 4.07 11.93
N LEU A 138 2.56 3.89 13.23
CA LEU A 138 3.06 2.72 13.96
C LEU A 138 1.88 1.83 14.35
N MET A 139 1.30 1.13 13.37
CA MET A 139 0.01 0.45 13.50
C MET A 139 -0.11 -0.45 14.75
N ALA A 140 0.93 -1.24 15.06
CA ALA A 140 0.85 -2.15 16.21
C ALA A 140 0.84 -1.38 17.53
N GLU A 141 1.63 -0.31 17.61
CA GLU A 141 1.72 0.60 18.74
C GLU A 141 0.42 1.39 18.90
N GLU A 142 -0.08 2.02 17.82
CA GLU A 142 -1.32 2.80 17.80
C GLU A 142 -2.54 2.00 18.27
N TYR A 143 -2.66 0.73 17.86
CA TYR A 143 -3.75 -0.14 18.31
C TYR A 143 -3.61 -0.59 19.77
N VAL A 144 -2.39 -0.65 20.31
CA VAL A 144 -2.18 -0.91 21.75
C VAL A 144 -2.52 0.34 22.57
N ASP A 145 -2.08 1.51 22.11
CA ASP A 145 -2.33 2.79 22.78
C ASP A 145 -3.82 3.17 22.75
N ALA A 146 -4.55 2.79 21.70
CA ALA A 146 -6.01 2.91 21.60
C ALA A 146 -6.79 1.83 22.37
N GLU A 147 -6.11 1.00 23.17
CA GLU A 147 -6.68 -0.10 23.97
C GLU A 147 -7.44 -1.17 23.17
N HIS A 148 -7.28 -1.19 21.84
CA HIS A 148 -7.87 -2.21 20.97
C HIS A 148 -7.14 -3.55 21.11
N TRP A 149 -5.81 -3.51 21.27
CA TRP A 149 -4.97 -4.70 21.41
C TRP A 149 -4.17 -4.69 22.72
N ARG A 150 -3.92 -5.88 23.27
CA ARG A 150 -2.95 -6.03 24.35
C ARG A 150 -1.53 -6.08 23.78
N LYS A 151 -0.59 -5.35 24.39
CA LYS A 151 0.84 -5.47 24.08
C LYS A 151 1.27 -6.93 24.27
N GLY A 152 1.94 -7.50 23.26
CA GLY A 152 2.33 -8.91 23.25
C GLY A 152 1.21 -9.90 22.89
N GLY A 153 -0.03 -9.45 22.72
CA GLY A 153 -1.14 -10.26 22.22
C GLY A 153 -0.91 -10.76 20.78
N LEU A 154 -1.72 -11.73 20.35
CA LEU A 154 -1.61 -12.32 19.01
C LEU A 154 -1.61 -11.28 17.86
N PRO A 155 -2.57 -10.35 17.75
CA PRO A 155 -2.56 -9.36 16.66
C PRO A 155 -1.33 -8.44 16.68
N TYR A 156 -0.87 -8.04 17.87
CA TYR A 156 0.35 -7.27 18.04
C TYR A 156 1.57 -8.04 17.50
N ARG A 157 1.72 -9.31 17.91
CA ARG A 157 2.85 -10.16 17.49
C ARG A 157 2.85 -10.42 15.99
N ILE A 158 1.68 -10.69 15.39
CA ILE A 158 1.54 -10.89 13.95
C ILE A 158 1.93 -9.63 13.18
N THR A 159 1.42 -8.47 13.61
CA THR A 159 1.71 -7.18 12.97
C THR A 159 3.20 -6.85 13.06
N LYS A 160 3.82 -6.92 14.25
CA LYS A 160 5.27 -6.68 14.40
C LYS A 160 6.14 -7.67 13.64
N THR A 161 5.71 -8.93 13.51
CA THR A 161 6.44 -9.93 12.71
C THR A 161 6.37 -9.58 11.23
N THR A 162 5.19 -9.16 10.75
CA THR A 162 4.98 -8.76 9.36
C THR A 162 5.76 -7.48 9.03
N GLU A 163 5.70 -6.49 9.91
CA GLU A 163 6.45 -5.24 9.81
C GLU A 163 7.96 -5.48 9.71
N ARG A 164 8.53 -6.30 10.60
CA ARG A 164 9.95 -6.70 10.53
C ARG A 164 10.30 -7.26 9.16
N ARG A 165 9.45 -8.13 8.59
CA ARG A 165 9.68 -8.72 7.26
C ARG A 165 9.59 -7.69 6.13
N ILE A 166 8.66 -6.75 6.22
CA ILE A 166 8.54 -5.64 5.25
C ILE A 166 9.83 -4.82 5.26
N PHE A 167 10.26 -4.35 6.44
CA PHE A 167 11.49 -3.58 6.56
C PHE A 167 12.73 -4.36 6.11
N ALA A 168 12.81 -5.66 6.39
CA ALA A 168 13.93 -6.49 6.00
C ALA A 168 14.05 -6.68 4.48
N THR A 169 12.96 -6.52 3.74
CA THR A 169 12.92 -6.84 2.30
C THR A 169 12.72 -5.64 1.40
N THR A 170 12.29 -4.48 1.92
CA THR A 170 12.04 -3.31 1.06
C THR A 170 13.32 -2.75 0.42
N ASP A 171 13.26 -2.08 -0.73
CA ASP A 171 14.44 -1.40 -1.30
C ASP A 171 14.52 0.08 -0.87
N ALA A 172 13.37 0.67 -0.54
CA ALA A 172 13.27 2.01 0.00
C ALA A 172 12.18 2.09 1.08
N VAL A 173 12.33 3.06 1.97
CA VAL A 173 11.34 3.45 2.97
C VAL A 173 10.99 4.91 2.73
N VAL A 174 9.70 5.24 2.71
CA VAL A 174 9.22 6.63 2.73
C VAL A 174 8.53 6.84 4.07
N THR A 175 8.79 7.97 4.72
CA THR A 175 8.19 8.33 5.99
C THR A 175 7.47 9.67 5.87
N LEU A 176 6.51 9.91 6.76
CA LEU A 176 5.87 11.22 6.84
C LEU A 176 6.78 12.30 7.43
N THR A 177 7.81 11.90 8.17
CA THR A 177 8.73 12.81 8.85
C THR A 177 10.06 12.13 9.12
N GLU A 178 11.15 12.84 8.83
CA GLU A 178 12.52 12.41 9.16
C GLU A 178 12.73 12.09 10.65
N ARG A 179 11.88 12.64 11.54
CA ARG A 179 11.96 12.39 12.99
C ARG A 179 11.75 10.93 13.37
N ILE A 180 11.05 10.15 12.54
CA ILE A 180 10.79 8.73 12.83
C ILE A 180 12.01 7.86 12.49
N TRP A 181 12.90 8.33 11.61
CA TRP A 181 14.01 7.54 11.10
C TRP A 181 14.96 7.00 12.19
N PRO A 182 15.43 7.82 13.16
CA PRO A 182 16.29 7.33 14.24
C PRO A 182 15.65 6.24 15.11
N ILE A 183 14.31 6.15 15.12
CA ILE A 183 13.55 5.15 15.87
C ILE A 183 13.51 3.84 15.08
N ILE A 184 13.10 3.90 13.81
CA ILE A 184 12.87 2.70 12.99
C ILE A 184 14.16 2.07 12.47
N ASN A 185 15.22 2.86 12.23
CA ASN A 185 16.49 2.34 11.71
C ASN A 185 17.13 1.31 12.66
N LYS A 186 16.87 1.44 13.97
CA LYS A 186 17.33 0.51 15.01
C LYS A 186 16.49 -0.76 15.12
N TRP A 187 15.36 -0.86 14.41
CA TRP A 187 14.48 -2.02 14.51
C TRP A 187 15.08 -3.23 13.82
N ASP A 188 14.72 -4.42 14.31
CA ASP A 188 15.21 -5.72 13.80
C ASP A 188 15.07 -5.91 12.28
N GLY A 189 14.11 -5.22 11.65
CA GLY A 189 13.88 -5.30 10.21
C GLY A 189 14.86 -4.44 9.39
N LEU A 190 15.42 -3.37 9.95
CA LEU A 190 16.39 -2.51 9.26
C LEU A 190 17.82 -2.80 9.72
N ARG A 191 18.05 -2.93 11.04
CA ARG A 191 19.36 -3.22 11.65
C ARG A 191 20.50 -2.42 11.03
N ASP A 192 20.31 -1.10 10.89
CA ASP A 192 21.28 -0.19 10.28
C ASP A 192 21.72 -0.57 8.85
N ARG A 193 20.92 -1.37 8.12
CA ARG A 193 21.21 -1.64 6.71
C ARG A 193 21.08 -0.35 5.91
N SER A 194 21.95 -0.21 4.91
CA SER A 194 21.82 0.86 3.91
C SER A 194 20.54 0.64 3.08
N VAL A 195 19.51 1.43 3.35
CA VAL A 195 18.26 1.48 2.59
C VAL A 195 17.98 2.93 2.22
N HIS A 196 17.46 3.18 1.03
CA HIS A 196 17.02 4.52 0.65
C HIS A 196 15.87 4.95 1.57
N HIS A 197 15.99 6.13 2.18
CA HIS A 197 14.94 6.71 3.01
C HIS A 197 14.67 8.16 2.63
N SER A 198 13.41 8.57 2.79
CA SER A 198 12.95 9.96 2.67
C SER A 198 11.65 10.18 3.45
#